data_AF-A0A4Q5TI32-F1
#
_entry.id   AF-A0A4Q5TI32-F1
#
_cell.length_a   1.000
_cell.length_b   1.000
_cell.length_c   1.000
_cell.angle_alpha   90.00
_cell.angle_beta   90.00
_cell.angle_gamma   90.00
#
_symmetry.space_group_name_H-M   'P 1'
#
loop_
_entity.id
_entity.type
_entity.pdbx_description
1 polymer ?
#
loop_
_entity_poly.entity_id
_entity_poly.type
_entity_poly.pdbx_seq_one_letter_code
_entity_poly.pdbx_strand_id
1 'polypeptide(L)'
;MTTDAVLAAAHDVARAALLEATDESTVGDHLRVVDDGERLATHLFACTGPGYRGWTWAVSLSAAIDDGAVSVNDVVLLPGDDAVVAPAWTPYRDRIQPGDLSPGDLLPPEEDDARLVPSWSAGDHLETVDRAFAREVGLGRPWVLSLEGRDLAAQRWHDGDQGPDTPLAQQAPGTCHSCGFLVSLAGPLADRFGVCANGSANDDGRVVSFEHGCGAHSGARLSRSAGPQKLPPPVWDTIAVDGLETS
;
A
#
# COMPACT_ATOMS: atom_id res chain seq x y z
N MET A 1 -37.66 -27.26 -3.78
CA MET A 1 -37.77 -28.48 -4.60
C MET A 1 -37.22 -29.63 -3.77
N THR A 2 -37.69 -30.84 -4.01
CA THR A 2 -37.28 -32.03 -3.23
C THR A 2 -36.30 -32.79 -4.09
N THR A 3 -35.09 -33.03 -3.59
CA THR A 3 -34.04 -33.81 -4.26
C THR A 3 -34.60 -35.16 -4.70
N ASP A 4 -34.26 -35.58 -5.92
CA ASP A 4 -34.60 -36.91 -6.42
C ASP A 4 -34.14 -37.98 -5.41
N ALA A 5 -35.04 -38.87 -5.00
CA ALA A 5 -34.77 -39.85 -3.95
C ALA A 5 -33.65 -40.84 -4.33
N VAL A 6 -33.48 -41.14 -5.63
CA VAL A 6 -32.40 -42.00 -6.12
C VAL A 6 -31.06 -41.30 -5.96
N LEU A 7 -30.99 -40.04 -6.39
CA LEU A 7 -29.77 -39.24 -6.26
C LEU A 7 -29.45 -38.92 -4.80
N ALA A 8 -30.45 -38.59 -3.98
CA ALA A 8 -30.25 -38.37 -2.54
C ALA A 8 -29.63 -39.58 -1.82
N ALA A 9 -29.92 -40.80 -2.29
CA ALA A 9 -29.39 -42.05 -1.75
C ALA A 9 -28.05 -42.48 -2.37
N ALA A 10 -27.58 -41.82 -3.45
CA ALA A 10 -26.43 -42.26 -4.24
C ALA A 10 -25.05 -41.89 -3.64
N HIS A 11 -24.95 -41.80 -2.32
CA HIS A 11 -23.71 -41.40 -1.64
C HIS A 11 -22.55 -42.38 -1.87
N ASP A 12 -22.84 -43.68 -2.02
CA ASP A 12 -21.84 -44.71 -2.28
C ASP A 12 -21.24 -44.57 -3.68
N VAL A 13 -22.07 -44.23 -4.66
CA VAL A 13 -21.62 -43.94 -6.03
C VAL A 13 -20.71 -42.71 -6.03
N ALA A 14 -21.13 -41.65 -5.33
CA ALA A 14 -20.32 -40.45 -5.18
C ALA A 14 -18.99 -40.72 -4.47
N ARG A 15 -19.00 -41.50 -3.37
CA ARG A 15 -17.77 -41.83 -2.62
C ARG A 15 -16.84 -42.70 -3.45
N ALA A 16 -17.36 -43.67 -4.19
CA ALA A 16 -16.54 -44.51 -5.07
C ALA A 16 -15.85 -43.66 -6.16
N ALA A 17 -16.59 -42.77 -6.82
CA ALA A 17 -16.03 -41.86 -7.82
C ALA A 17 -14.94 -40.94 -7.23
N LEU A 18 -15.14 -40.47 -5.99
CA LEU A 18 -14.16 -39.66 -5.29
C LEU A 18 -12.85 -40.44 -5.02
N LEU A 19 -12.97 -41.70 -4.56
CA LEU A 19 -11.83 -42.57 -4.28
C LEU A 19 -11.09 -43.02 -5.54
N GLU A 20 -11.73 -42.98 -6.71
CA GLU A 20 -11.05 -43.15 -8.00
C GLU A 20 -10.26 -41.90 -8.42
N ALA A 21 -10.68 -40.71 -7.99
CA ALA A 21 -10.11 -39.43 -8.42
C ALA A 21 -9.03 -38.88 -7.49
N THR A 22 -9.02 -39.25 -6.20
CA THR A 22 -8.07 -38.73 -5.20
C THR A 22 -7.67 -39.81 -4.18
N ASP A 23 -6.67 -39.49 -3.36
CA ASP A 23 -6.25 -40.34 -2.24
C ASP A 23 -7.30 -40.35 -1.12
N GLU A 24 -7.63 -41.55 -0.59
CA GLU A 24 -8.62 -41.72 0.49
C GLU A 24 -8.31 -40.87 1.73
N SER A 25 -7.03 -40.62 2.03
CA SER A 25 -6.61 -39.79 3.16
C SER A 25 -7.07 -38.33 3.06
N THR A 26 -7.49 -37.89 1.87
CA THR A 26 -8.00 -36.54 1.60
C THR A 26 -9.52 -36.44 1.66
N VAL A 27 -10.21 -37.58 1.80
CA VAL A 27 -11.66 -37.72 1.80
C VAL A 27 -12.16 -37.95 3.23
N GLY A 28 -12.94 -37.01 3.75
CA GLY A 28 -13.62 -37.13 5.04
C GLY A 28 -15.09 -37.54 4.91
N ASP A 29 -15.85 -37.23 5.95
CA ASP A 29 -17.26 -37.60 6.08
C ASP A 29 -18.14 -36.99 4.98
N HIS A 30 -19.21 -37.71 4.62
CA HIS A 30 -20.29 -37.15 3.81
C HIS A 30 -21.02 -36.08 4.63
N LEU A 31 -21.11 -34.87 4.07
CA LEU A 31 -21.64 -33.71 4.77
C LEU A 31 -23.12 -33.47 4.45
N ARG A 32 -23.47 -33.46 3.16
CA ARG A 32 -24.84 -33.21 2.67
C ARG A 32 -24.98 -33.55 1.19
N VAL A 33 -26.22 -33.53 0.72
CA VAL A 33 -26.58 -33.52 -0.69
C VAL A 33 -27.20 -32.17 -1.03
N VAL A 34 -26.82 -31.59 -2.17
CA VAL A 34 -27.38 -30.36 -2.73
C VAL A 34 -28.26 -30.72 -3.92
N ASP A 35 -29.49 -30.20 -3.95
CA ASP A 35 -30.40 -30.30 -5.08
C ASP A 35 -30.04 -29.23 -6.12
N ASP A 36 -29.45 -29.63 -7.25
CA ASP A 36 -28.99 -28.73 -8.31
C ASP A 36 -29.96 -28.67 -9.50
N GLY A 37 -31.11 -29.33 -9.39
CA GLY A 37 -32.18 -29.28 -10.38
C GLY A 37 -32.77 -30.64 -10.72
N GLU A 38 -33.53 -30.69 -11.80
CA GLU A 38 -34.19 -31.92 -12.24
C GLU A 38 -33.16 -33.01 -12.56
N ARG A 39 -33.18 -34.10 -11.78
CA ARG A 39 -32.27 -35.24 -11.92
C ARG A 39 -30.79 -34.87 -11.84
N LEU A 40 -30.46 -33.85 -11.03
CA LEU A 40 -29.09 -33.42 -10.78
C LEU A 40 -28.91 -33.14 -9.28
N ALA A 41 -27.92 -33.76 -8.66
CA ALA A 41 -27.59 -33.51 -7.26
C ALA A 41 -26.09 -33.62 -7.00
N THR A 42 -25.59 -32.81 -6.08
CA THR A 42 -24.18 -32.82 -5.68
C THR A 42 -24.00 -33.38 -4.27
N HIS A 43 -23.20 -34.43 -4.14
CA HIS A 43 -22.77 -34.95 -2.83
C HIS A 43 -21.53 -34.22 -2.38
N LEU A 44 -21.58 -33.67 -1.17
CA LEU A 44 -20.48 -32.94 -0.55
C LEU A 44 -19.82 -33.79 0.53
N PHE A 45 -18.49 -33.89 0.49
CA PHE A 45 -17.67 -34.59 1.49
C PHE A 45 -16.61 -33.65 2.06
N ALA A 46 -16.28 -33.80 3.34
CA ALA A 46 -15.21 -33.03 3.95
C ALA A 46 -13.87 -33.29 3.23
N CYS A 47 -13.06 -32.26 3.05
CA CYS A 47 -11.68 -32.42 2.63
C CYS A 47 -10.77 -32.48 3.86
N THR A 48 -9.99 -33.55 4.00
CA THR A 48 -9.02 -33.73 5.09
C THR A 48 -7.58 -33.42 4.66
N GLY A 49 -7.39 -32.95 3.42
CA GLY A 49 -6.09 -32.56 2.90
C GLY A 49 -5.50 -31.34 3.62
N PRO A 50 -4.23 -31.37 4.06
CA PRO A 50 -3.65 -30.31 4.89
C PRO A 50 -3.57 -28.93 4.22
N GLY A 51 -3.51 -28.88 2.89
CA GLY A 51 -3.51 -27.63 2.10
C GLY A 51 -4.90 -27.06 1.80
N TYR A 52 -5.96 -27.77 2.16
CA TYR A 52 -7.34 -27.51 1.72
C TYR A 52 -8.30 -27.34 2.91
N ARG A 53 -7.81 -26.72 3.99
CA ARG A 53 -8.64 -26.40 5.16
C ARG A 53 -9.85 -25.56 4.72
N GLY A 54 -11.05 -26.00 5.10
CA GLY A 54 -12.31 -25.33 4.75
C GLY A 54 -12.82 -25.66 3.34
N TRP A 55 -12.10 -26.48 2.56
CA TRP A 55 -12.56 -26.94 1.26
C TRP A 55 -13.41 -28.21 1.38
N THR A 56 -14.23 -28.45 0.36
CA THR A 56 -15.19 -29.54 0.31
C THR A 56 -15.07 -30.25 -1.04
N TRP A 57 -15.03 -31.58 -1.02
CA TRP A 57 -15.17 -32.38 -2.23
C TRP A 57 -16.62 -32.37 -2.67
N ALA A 58 -16.86 -32.10 -3.94
CA ALA A 58 -18.17 -32.11 -4.57
C ALA A 58 -18.20 -33.12 -5.70
N VAL A 59 -19.17 -34.03 -5.64
CA VAL A 59 -19.40 -35.03 -6.68
C VAL A 59 -20.80 -34.83 -7.22
N SER A 60 -20.88 -34.33 -8.44
CA SER A 60 -22.13 -34.04 -9.13
C SER A 60 -22.63 -35.27 -9.84
N LEU A 61 -23.87 -35.67 -9.58
CA LEU A 61 -24.51 -36.87 -10.10
C LEU A 61 -25.76 -36.51 -10.90
N SER A 62 -26.00 -37.23 -11.99
CA SER A 62 -27.23 -37.16 -12.76
C SER A 62 -27.95 -38.51 -12.80
N ALA A 63 -29.28 -38.51 -12.90
CA ALA A 63 -30.08 -39.72 -13.09
C ALA A 63 -30.63 -39.80 -14.52
N ALA A 64 -30.46 -40.95 -15.16
CA ALA A 64 -30.98 -41.21 -16.50
C ALA A 64 -32.51 -41.11 -16.55
N ILE A 65 -33.03 -40.69 -17.71
CA ILE A 65 -34.47 -40.47 -17.89
C ILE A 65 -35.27 -41.76 -17.83
N ASP A 66 -34.69 -42.82 -18.38
CA ASP A 66 -35.41 -44.02 -18.79
C ASP A 66 -35.52 -45.02 -17.64
N ASP A 67 -34.40 -45.27 -16.96
CA ASP A 67 -34.24 -46.31 -15.93
C ASP A 67 -33.74 -45.76 -14.59
N GLY A 68 -33.49 -44.45 -14.49
CA GLY A 68 -32.97 -43.81 -13.28
C GLY A 68 -31.52 -44.18 -12.95
N ALA A 69 -30.76 -44.74 -13.90
CA ALA A 69 -29.35 -45.06 -13.70
C ALA A 69 -28.56 -43.79 -13.32
N VAL A 70 -27.76 -43.89 -12.26
CA VAL A 70 -26.97 -42.76 -11.75
C VAL A 70 -25.63 -42.70 -12.49
N SER A 71 -25.29 -41.53 -13.02
CA SER A 71 -23.99 -41.22 -13.63
C SER A 71 -23.28 -40.11 -12.88
N VAL A 72 -21.96 -40.19 -12.82
CA VAL A 72 -21.08 -39.14 -12.29
C VAL A 72 -20.79 -38.14 -13.40
N ASN A 73 -21.04 -36.86 -13.13
CA ASN A 73 -20.74 -35.78 -14.08
C ASN A 73 -19.33 -35.21 -13.85
N ASP A 74 -19.02 -34.89 -12.58
CA ASP A 74 -17.76 -34.27 -12.19
C ASP A 74 -17.42 -34.58 -10.73
N VAL A 75 -16.11 -34.54 -10.47
CA VAL A 75 -15.51 -34.63 -9.14
C VAL A 75 -14.59 -33.42 -8.99
N VAL A 76 -14.96 -32.48 -8.14
CA VAL A 76 -14.24 -31.22 -7.97
C VAL A 76 -14.00 -30.90 -6.50
N LEU A 77 -12.94 -30.13 -6.22
CA LEU A 77 -12.65 -29.61 -4.90
C LEU A 77 -13.02 -28.13 -4.88
N LEU A 78 -13.97 -27.75 -4.03
CA LEU A 78 -14.51 -26.40 -3.98
C LEU A 78 -14.21 -25.72 -2.64
N PRO A 79 -13.92 -24.41 -2.64
CA PRO A 79 -13.74 -23.66 -1.41
C PRO A 79 -15.09 -23.52 -0.68
N GLY A 80 -15.12 -23.87 0.60
CA GLY A 80 -16.22 -23.53 1.50
C GLY A 80 -16.02 -22.16 2.16
N ASP A 81 -16.93 -21.79 3.06
CA ASP A 81 -16.92 -20.48 3.71
C ASP A 81 -15.65 -20.19 4.53
N ASP A 82 -15.03 -21.24 5.07
CA ASP A 82 -13.79 -21.16 5.85
C ASP A 82 -12.53 -21.38 5.00
N ALA A 83 -12.66 -21.53 3.69
CA ALA A 83 -11.53 -21.78 2.80
C ALA A 83 -10.69 -20.52 2.59
N VAL A 84 -9.37 -20.68 2.70
CA VAL A 84 -8.44 -19.63 2.27
C VAL A 84 -8.34 -19.67 0.75
N VAL A 85 -8.87 -18.63 0.08
CA VAL A 85 -8.80 -18.45 -1.37
C VAL A 85 -7.90 -17.27 -1.73
N ALA A 86 -7.38 -17.28 -2.96
CA ALA A 86 -6.62 -16.16 -3.47
C ALA A 86 -7.49 -14.90 -3.53
N PRO A 87 -6.93 -13.71 -3.26
CA PRO A 87 -7.65 -12.46 -3.46
C PRO A 87 -8.02 -12.28 -4.94
N ALA A 88 -8.99 -11.41 -5.21
CA ALA A 88 -9.35 -11.04 -6.56
C ALA A 88 -8.12 -10.52 -7.31
N TRP A 89 -8.00 -10.92 -8.58
CA TRP A 89 -6.91 -10.44 -9.44
C TRP A 89 -7.05 -8.93 -9.66
N THR A 90 -5.98 -8.18 -9.39
CA THR A 90 -5.90 -6.73 -9.63
C THR A 90 -5.07 -6.46 -10.89
N PRO A 91 -5.43 -5.58 -11.83
CA PRO A 91 -4.56 -5.21 -12.94
C PRO A 91 -3.18 -4.72 -12.49
N TYR A 92 -2.11 -5.05 -13.23
CA TYR A 92 -0.73 -4.69 -12.84
C TYR A 92 -0.58 -3.19 -12.54
N ARG A 93 -1.15 -2.32 -13.39
CA ARG A 93 -1.14 -0.86 -13.23
C ARG A 93 -1.64 -0.43 -11.85
N ASP A 94 -2.69 -1.07 -11.35
CA ASP A 94 -3.34 -0.70 -10.10
C ASP A 94 -2.58 -1.27 -8.88
N ARG A 95 -1.58 -2.13 -9.12
CA ARG A 95 -0.66 -2.63 -8.09
C ARG A 95 0.54 -1.71 -7.90
N ILE A 96 0.90 -0.90 -8.90
CA ILE A 96 2.11 -0.07 -8.87
C ILE A 96 1.93 1.07 -7.88
N GLN A 97 2.83 1.13 -6.91
CA GLN A 97 2.91 2.19 -5.92
C GLN A 97 4.13 3.09 -6.16
N PRO A 98 4.13 4.31 -5.61
CA PRO A 98 5.33 5.14 -5.58
C PRO A 98 6.52 4.37 -4.99
N GLY A 99 7.61 4.25 -5.75
CA GLY A 99 8.82 3.53 -5.35
C GLY A 99 9.01 2.16 -6.01
N ASP A 100 7.98 1.61 -6.66
CA ASP A 100 8.07 0.30 -7.31
C ASP A 100 8.81 0.31 -8.66
N LEU A 101 8.98 1.50 -9.26
CA LEU A 101 9.62 1.64 -10.56
C LEU A 101 11.14 1.41 -10.48
N SER A 102 11.62 0.49 -11.31
CA SER A 102 13.03 0.15 -11.51
C SER A 102 13.57 0.76 -12.80
N PRO A 103 14.91 0.82 -12.98
CA PRO A 103 15.50 1.28 -14.23
C PRO A 103 14.99 0.52 -15.45
N GLY A 104 14.38 1.24 -16.39
CA GLY A 104 13.80 0.67 -17.62
C GLY A 104 12.27 0.50 -17.59
N ASP A 105 11.63 0.64 -16.42
CA ASP A 105 10.18 0.56 -16.33
C ASP A 105 9.52 1.79 -16.97
N LEU A 106 8.45 1.55 -17.73
CA LEU A 106 7.64 2.58 -18.36
C LEU A 106 6.22 2.52 -17.79
N LEU A 107 5.81 3.61 -17.15
CA LEU A 107 4.45 3.83 -16.69
C LEU A 107 3.92 5.11 -17.35
N PRO A 108 3.37 5.03 -18.57
CA PRO A 108 2.79 6.19 -19.22
C PRO A 108 1.55 6.68 -18.45
N PRO A 109 1.24 7.98 -18.48
CA PRO A 109 -0.04 8.47 -17.99
C PRO A 109 -1.19 7.87 -18.80
N GLU A 110 -2.40 7.91 -18.24
CA GLU A 110 -3.60 7.56 -18.99
C GLU A 110 -3.85 8.56 -20.13
N GLU A 111 -4.56 8.12 -21.17
CA GLU A 111 -4.84 8.94 -22.36
C GLU A 111 -5.58 10.24 -21.99
N ASP A 112 -6.51 10.16 -21.04
CA ASP A 112 -7.29 11.28 -20.51
C ASP A 112 -6.93 11.59 -19.04
N ASP A 113 -5.64 11.55 -18.69
CA ASP A 113 -5.18 11.87 -17.34
C ASP A 113 -5.48 13.35 -16.99
N ALA A 114 -6.52 13.55 -16.18
CA ALA A 114 -7.00 14.87 -15.78
C ALA A 114 -5.95 15.75 -15.08
N ARG A 115 -4.85 15.15 -14.59
CA ARG A 115 -3.74 15.87 -13.97
C ARG A 115 -2.87 16.61 -14.98
N LEU A 116 -3.00 16.31 -16.27
CA LEU A 116 -2.18 16.87 -17.34
C LEU A 116 -3.03 17.66 -18.33
N VAL A 117 -2.47 18.75 -18.81
CA VAL A 117 -3.01 19.52 -19.94
C VAL A 117 -1.88 19.85 -20.91
N PRO A 118 -2.20 20.01 -22.22
CA PRO A 118 -1.22 20.51 -23.17
C PRO A 118 -0.65 21.84 -22.71
N SER A 119 0.67 22.00 -22.83
CA SER A 119 1.34 23.20 -22.31
C SER A 119 0.86 24.50 -22.95
N TRP A 120 0.30 24.47 -24.15
CA TRP A 120 -0.26 25.63 -24.82
C TRP A 120 -1.65 26.04 -24.30
N SER A 121 -2.41 25.14 -23.67
CA SER A 121 -3.77 25.41 -23.17
C SER A 121 -3.86 25.63 -21.66
N ALA A 122 -2.79 25.33 -20.91
CA ALA A 122 -2.78 25.40 -19.45
C ALA A 122 -3.10 26.78 -18.84
N GLY A 123 -3.03 27.85 -19.65
CA GLY A 123 -3.32 29.23 -19.26
C GLY A 123 -4.65 29.79 -19.77
N ASP A 124 -5.42 29.04 -20.58
CA ASP A 124 -6.63 29.55 -21.24
C ASP A 124 -7.75 29.96 -20.27
N HIS A 125 -7.67 29.48 -19.02
CA HIS A 125 -8.60 29.81 -17.94
C HIS A 125 -8.22 31.09 -17.16
N LEU A 126 -7.07 31.70 -17.46
CA LEU A 126 -6.55 32.88 -16.78
C LEU A 126 -6.62 34.10 -17.71
N GLU A 127 -7.12 35.23 -17.22
CA GLU A 127 -7.24 36.47 -18.00
C GLU A 127 -5.87 37.10 -18.38
N THR A 128 -4.77 36.55 -17.86
CA THR A 128 -3.40 37.01 -18.12
C THR A 128 -2.48 35.84 -18.44
N VAL A 129 -1.59 36.01 -19.43
CA VAL A 129 -0.46 35.10 -19.66
C VAL A 129 0.46 35.19 -18.43
N ASP A 130 0.35 34.23 -17.52
CA ASP A 130 1.16 34.20 -16.31
C ASP A 130 2.66 34.07 -16.68
N ARG A 131 3.52 34.85 -16.02
CA ARG A 131 4.98 34.74 -16.17
C ARG A 131 5.47 33.32 -15.82
N ALA A 132 4.77 32.61 -14.93
CA ALA A 132 5.04 31.22 -14.63
C ALA A 132 4.72 30.31 -15.83
N PHE A 133 3.61 30.54 -16.53
CA PHE A 133 3.25 29.83 -17.76
C PHE A 133 4.30 30.04 -18.87
N ALA A 134 4.71 31.29 -19.10
CA ALA A 134 5.75 31.59 -20.09
C ALA A 134 7.08 30.87 -19.79
N ARG A 135 7.39 30.62 -18.51
CA ARG A 135 8.53 29.80 -18.10
C ARG A 135 8.31 28.32 -18.41
N GLU A 136 7.15 27.75 -18.07
CA GLU A 136 6.90 26.34 -18.37
C GLU A 136 6.92 26.04 -19.88
N VAL A 137 6.31 26.89 -20.69
CA VAL A 137 6.36 26.82 -22.16
C VAL A 137 7.77 27.06 -22.68
N GLY A 138 8.50 28.01 -22.10
CA GLY A 138 9.90 28.30 -22.44
C GLY A 138 10.87 27.15 -22.14
N LEU A 139 10.47 26.18 -21.31
CA LEU A 139 11.22 24.94 -21.05
C LEU A 139 10.91 23.82 -22.05
N GLY A 140 10.03 24.05 -23.03
CA GLY A 140 9.75 23.11 -24.11
C GLY A 140 8.95 21.87 -23.71
N ARG A 141 8.26 21.90 -22.56
CA ARG A 141 7.44 20.78 -22.08
C ARG A 141 6.17 20.67 -22.93
N PRO A 142 5.82 19.49 -23.49
CA PRO A 142 4.57 19.31 -24.23
C PRO A 142 3.34 19.26 -23.32
N TRP A 143 3.51 18.79 -22.08
CA TRP A 143 2.45 18.63 -21.08
C TRP A 143 2.87 19.26 -19.74
N VAL A 144 1.93 19.90 -19.07
CA VAL A 144 2.11 20.52 -17.75
C VAL A 144 0.95 20.14 -16.83
N LEU A 145 1.11 20.39 -15.52
CA LEU A 145 0.03 20.10 -14.58
C LEU A 145 -1.19 20.99 -14.87
N SER A 146 -2.34 20.35 -14.94
CA SER A 146 -3.66 21.00 -14.92
C SER A 146 -3.91 21.65 -13.55
N LEU A 147 -5.01 22.39 -13.42
CA LEU A 147 -5.46 22.88 -12.11
C LEU A 147 -5.69 21.72 -11.14
N GLU A 148 -6.41 20.68 -11.58
CA GLU A 148 -6.67 19.48 -10.78
C GLU A 148 -5.38 18.75 -10.40
N GLY A 149 -4.42 18.63 -11.31
CA GLY A 149 -3.12 18.03 -11.02
C GLY A 149 -2.35 18.80 -9.95
N ARG A 150 -2.46 20.13 -9.93
CA ARG A 150 -1.86 20.99 -8.89
C ARG A 150 -2.57 20.81 -7.54
N ASP A 151 -3.90 20.80 -7.55
CA ASP A 151 -4.69 20.65 -6.33
C ASP A 151 -4.46 19.28 -5.67
N LEU A 152 -4.45 18.20 -6.47
CA LEU A 152 -4.13 16.86 -5.99
C LEU A 152 -2.71 16.77 -5.43
N ALA A 153 -1.75 17.43 -6.07
CA ALA A 153 -0.37 17.49 -5.56
C ALA A 153 -0.29 18.27 -4.25
N ALA A 154 -0.94 19.44 -4.16
CA ALA A 154 -0.99 20.27 -2.98
C ALA A 154 -1.61 19.51 -1.80
N GLN A 155 -2.75 18.84 -2.02
CA GLN A 155 -3.42 18.05 -0.99
C GLN A 155 -2.51 16.93 -0.48
N ARG A 156 -1.93 16.13 -1.40
CA ARG A 156 -1.02 15.04 -1.01
C ARG A 156 0.21 15.54 -0.24
N TRP A 157 0.79 16.67 -0.64
CA TRP A 157 1.95 17.23 0.07
C TRP A 157 1.58 17.80 1.43
N HIS A 158 0.41 18.41 1.55
CA HIS A 158 -0.09 18.92 2.81
C HIS A 158 -0.43 17.80 3.79
N ASP A 159 -1.04 16.71 3.33
CA ASP A 159 -1.45 15.59 4.19
C ASP A 159 -0.31 14.58 4.45
N GLY A 160 0.82 14.74 3.75
CA GLY A 160 1.96 13.85 3.85
C GLY A 160 2.90 14.16 5.02
N ASP A 161 4.03 13.46 5.06
CA ASP A 161 5.02 13.56 6.15
C ASP A 161 5.65 14.95 6.27
N GLN A 162 5.65 15.73 5.19
CA GLN A 162 6.11 17.12 5.14
C GLN A 162 4.95 18.13 5.29
N GLY A 163 3.84 17.66 5.84
CA GLY A 163 2.66 18.43 6.23
C GLY A 163 2.72 19.01 7.64
N PRO A 164 1.76 19.86 8.02
CA PRO A 164 1.69 20.46 9.36
C PRO A 164 1.19 19.51 10.45
N ASP A 165 0.44 18.48 10.09
CA ASP A 165 -0.29 17.64 11.05
C ASP A 165 0.53 16.48 11.61
N THR A 166 1.81 16.39 11.26
CA THR A 166 2.68 15.32 11.78
C THR A 166 3.10 15.61 13.23
N PRO A 167 3.35 14.57 14.05
CA PRO A 167 3.86 14.77 15.40
C PRO A 167 5.17 15.56 15.45
N LEU A 168 6.03 15.42 14.43
CA LEU A 168 7.27 16.17 14.31
C LEU A 168 7.00 17.66 14.09
N ALA A 169 6.10 18.00 13.16
CA ALA A 169 5.72 19.38 12.86
C ALA A 169 5.08 20.07 14.06
N GLN A 170 4.18 19.39 14.76
CA GLN A 170 3.48 19.93 15.94
C GLN A 170 4.39 20.19 17.14
N GLN A 171 5.53 19.50 17.23
CA GLN A 171 6.51 19.63 18.31
C GLN A 171 7.73 20.47 17.92
N ALA A 172 7.77 20.94 16.68
CA ALA A 172 8.91 21.70 16.18
C ALA A 172 9.02 23.08 16.85
N PRO A 173 10.24 23.62 17.00
CA PRO A 173 10.46 24.95 17.57
C PRO A 173 10.03 26.10 16.66
N GLY A 174 9.63 25.81 15.41
CA GLY A 174 9.19 26.79 14.42
C GLY A 174 8.79 26.11 13.11
N THR A 175 8.13 26.86 12.23
CA THR A 175 7.63 26.36 10.94
C THR A 175 8.50 26.81 9.77
N CYS A 176 8.43 26.04 8.68
CA CYS A 176 9.12 26.29 7.43
C CYS A 176 8.88 27.70 6.87
N HIS A 177 7.68 28.28 7.09
CA HIS A 177 7.34 29.66 6.73
C HIS A 177 8.36 30.69 7.24
N SER A 178 8.89 30.47 8.44
CA SER A 178 9.85 31.37 9.10
C SER A 178 11.30 30.89 9.03
N CYS A 179 11.54 29.74 8.40
CA CYS A 179 12.84 29.09 8.41
C CYS A 179 13.77 29.68 7.34
N GLY A 180 14.97 30.13 7.75
CA GLY A 180 15.98 30.63 6.81
C GLY A 180 16.58 29.60 5.85
N PHE A 181 16.29 28.30 6.03
CA PHE A 181 16.70 27.24 5.10
C PHE A 181 15.64 26.91 4.03
N LEU A 182 14.51 27.61 4.03
CA LEU A 182 13.46 27.43 3.04
C LEU A 182 13.88 28.05 1.70
N VAL A 183 13.83 27.26 0.64
CA VAL A 183 13.95 27.73 -0.75
C VAL A 183 12.55 27.86 -1.35
N SER A 184 12.22 29.03 -1.88
CA SER A 184 10.90 29.28 -2.48
C SER A 184 10.73 28.55 -3.82
N LEU A 185 9.54 27.97 -4.03
CA LEU A 185 9.12 27.48 -5.33
C LEU A 185 8.79 28.64 -6.28
N ALA A 186 8.51 28.32 -7.55
CA ALA A 186 7.94 29.25 -8.51
C ALA A 186 6.57 28.74 -8.98
N GLY A 187 5.67 29.66 -9.30
CA GLY A 187 4.34 29.34 -9.84
C GLY A 187 3.27 29.12 -8.76
N PRO A 188 2.13 28.51 -9.11
CA PRO A 188 0.92 28.50 -8.27
C PRO A 188 1.01 27.78 -6.93
N LEU A 189 2.04 26.96 -6.69
CA LEU A 189 2.24 26.24 -5.42
C LEU A 189 3.18 27.00 -4.46
N ALA A 190 3.76 28.12 -4.91
CA ALA A 190 4.81 28.85 -4.17
C ALA A 190 4.29 29.67 -2.98
N ASP A 191 2.97 29.83 -2.84
CA ASP A 191 2.33 30.53 -1.73
C ASP A 191 2.13 29.64 -0.50
N ARG A 192 2.26 28.31 -0.65
CA ARG A 192 2.03 27.32 0.42
C ARG A 192 3.19 26.36 0.65
N PHE A 193 4.04 26.17 -0.35
CA PHE A 193 5.11 25.17 -0.30
C PHE A 193 6.48 25.74 -0.70
N GLY A 194 7.52 25.15 -0.12
CA GLY A 194 8.92 25.41 -0.44
C GLY A 194 9.74 24.12 -0.47
N VAL A 195 11.05 24.23 -0.65
CA VAL A 195 11.99 23.11 -0.53
C VAL A 195 12.90 23.34 0.66
N CYS A 196 13.09 22.33 1.51
CA CYS A 196 14.07 22.41 2.58
C CYS A 196 15.48 22.24 2.00
N ALA A 197 16.39 23.15 2.35
CA ALA A 197 17.81 23.08 1.94
C ALA A 197 18.76 22.89 3.14
N ASN A 198 18.25 22.44 4.28
CA ASN A 198 19.08 22.14 5.43
C ASN A 198 19.55 20.68 5.36
N GLY A 199 20.81 20.44 4.97
CA GLY A 199 21.41 19.09 4.93
C GLY A 199 21.48 18.37 6.28
N SER A 200 21.13 19.01 7.40
CA SER A 200 20.97 18.35 8.70
C SER A 200 19.52 17.98 9.03
N ALA A 201 18.54 18.42 8.22
CA ALA A 201 17.13 18.07 8.39
C ALA A 201 16.81 16.77 7.66
N ASN A 202 15.84 16.00 8.19
CA ASN A 202 15.33 14.80 7.52
C ASN A 202 14.69 15.12 6.15
N ASP A 203 14.24 16.36 5.99
CA ASP A 203 13.49 16.84 4.82
C ASP A 203 14.38 17.52 3.77
N ASP A 204 15.70 17.49 3.90
CA ASP A 204 16.61 18.09 2.90
C ASP A 204 16.29 17.62 1.47
N GLY A 205 16.16 18.57 0.55
CA GLY A 205 15.79 18.33 -0.84
C GLY A 205 14.32 17.94 -1.07
N ARG A 206 13.46 17.97 -0.04
CA ARG A 206 12.02 17.64 -0.15
C ARG A 206 11.15 18.90 -0.19
N VAL A 207 10.00 18.77 -0.83
CA VAL A 207 8.94 19.79 -0.76
C VAL A 207 8.32 19.75 0.64
N VAL A 208 8.16 20.92 1.25
CA VAL A 208 7.60 21.11 2.60
C VAL A 208 6.47 22.13 2.57
N SER A 209 5.40 21.86 3.33
CA SER A 209 4.40 22.89 3.63
C SER A 209 5.06 24.03 4.43
N PHE A 210 4.62 25.26 4.23
CA PHE A 210 5.04 26.40 5.05
C PHE A 210 4.69 26.21 6.53
N GLU A 211 3.68 25.42 6.83
CA GLU A 211 3.26 25.12 8.20
C GLU A 211 3.95 23.87 8.77
N HIS A 212 4.73 23.14 7.96
CA HIS A 212 5.56 22.04 8.44
C HIS A 212 6.64 22.55 9.40
N GLY A 213 7.09 21.71 10.31
CA GLY A 213 8.15 22.03 11.27
C GLY A 213 9.08 20.85 11.49
N CYS A 214 10.35 21.14 11.78
CA CYS A 214 11.33 20.12 12.14
C CYS A 214 12.28 20.62 13.24
N GLY A 215 12.99 19.69 13.89
CA GLY A 215 13.96 20.01 14.94
C GLY A 215 15.20 20.77 14.45
N ALA A 216 15.47 20.75 13.15
CA ALA A 216 16.60 21.43 12.51
C ALA A 216 16.24 22.83 11.97
N HIS A 217 15.20 23.46 12.52
CA HIS A 217 14.80 24.83 12.17
C HIS A 217 15.96 25.82 12.39
N SER A 218 16.12 26.82 11.52
CA SER A 218 17.17 27.86 11.65
C SER A 218 17.12 28.65 12.97
N GLY A 219 15.92 28.78 13.54
CA GLY A 219 15.68 29.38 14.85
C GLY A 219 15.81 28.41 16.03
N ALA A 220 16.05 27.12 15.82
CA ALA A 220 16.14 26.13 16.89
C ALA A 220 17.29 26.46 17.85
N ARG A 221 17.05 26.28 19.16
CA ARG A 221 18.02 26.52 20.23
C ARG A 221 17.98 25.35 21.20
N LEU A 222 19.15 24.86 21.61
CA LEU A 222 19.24 23.90 22.70
C LEU A 222 18.77 24.56 24.00
N SER A 223 18.05 23.82 24.83
CA SER A 223 17.72 24.28 26.17
C SER A 223 19.02 24.51 26.97
N ARG A 224 19.01 25.50 27.89
CA ARG A 224 20.21 25.83 28.68
C ARG A 224 20.72 24.65 29.52
N SER A 225 19.85 23.70 29.88
CA SER A 225 20.20 22.47 30.60
C SER A 225 20.89 21.42 29.73
N ALA A 226 20.78 21.52 28.41
CA ALA A 226 21.42 20.63 27.44
C ALA A 226 22.71 21.23 26.83
N GLY A 227 23.14 22.41 27.29
CA GLY A 227 24.42 22.98 26.90
C GLY A 227 25.59 22.13 27.42
N PRO A 228 26.78 22.19 26.78
CA PRO A 228 27.95 21.48 27.24
C PRO A 228 28.23 21.86 28.70
N GLN A 229 28.02 20.89 29.60
CA GLN A 229 28.31 21.10 31.01
C GLN A 229 29.81 21.31 31.13
N LYS A 230 30.23 22.45 31.68
CA LYS A 230 31.64 22.70 31.95
C LYS A 230 32.07 21.69 33.01
N LEU A 231 32.75 20.62 32.57
CA LEU A 231 33.31 19.63 33.48
C LEU A 231 34.27 20.34 34.44
N PRO A 232 34.27 19.97 35.74
CA PRO A 232 35.28 20.47 36.65
C PRO A 232 36.68 20.16 36.11
N PRO A 233 37.68 21.02 36.37
CA PRO A 233 39.05 20.74 35.95
C PRO A 233 39.49 19.36 36.47
N PRO A 234 40.26 18.59 35.69
CA PRO A 234 40.68 17.26 36.10
C PRO A 234 41.45 17.35 37.43
N VAL A 235 41.02 16.53 38.40
CA VAL A 235 41.75 16.36 39.65
C VAL A 235 42.89 15.38 39.40
N TRP A 236 44.12 15.85 39.56
CA TRP A 236 45.32 15.00 39.50
C TRP A 236 45.52 14.37 40.87
N ASP A 237 45.18 13.09 41.00
CA ASP A 237 45.48 12.31 42.20
C ASP A 237 46.87 11.68 42.04
N THR A 238 47.92 12.50 42.21
CA THR A 238 49.29 11.99 42.23
C THR A 238 49.62 11.51 43.63
N ILE A 239 49.83 10.20 43.77
CA ILE A 239 50.51 9.61 44.93
C ILE A 239 51.97 10.06 44.85
N ALA A 240 52.31 11.17 45.50
CA ALA A 240 53.71 11.52 45.70
C ALA A 240 54.32 10.47 46.65
N VAL A 241 55.39 9.81 46.21
CA VAL A 241 56.20 8.97 47.10
C VAL A 241 56.98 9.93 47.99
N ASP A 242 56.63 9.97 49.27
CA ASP A 242 57.33 10.76 50.29
C ASP A 242 58.84 10.48 50.25
N GLY A 243 59.62 11.56 50.41
CA GLY A 243 61.02 11.67 50.01
C GLY A 243 61.96 10.59 50.55
N LEU A 244 62.86 10.14 49.68
CA LEU A 244 64.12 9.54 50.09
C LEU A 244 65.14 10.66 50.26
N GLU A 245 65.34 11.12 51.50
CA GLU A 245 66.56 11.82 51.88
C GLU A 245 67.72 10.82 51.77
N THR A 246 68.69 11.09 50.88
CA THR A 246 69.99 10.43 50.93
C THR A 246 71.03 11.47 51.33
N SER A 247 71.49 11.30 52.57
CA SER A 247 72.67 11.89 53.21
C SER A 247 73.96 11.74 52.41
#